data_AF-A0A0B2VLS0-F1
#
_entry.id   AF-A0A0B2VLS0-F1
#
_cell.length_a   1.000
_cell.length_b   1.000
_cell.length_c   1.000
_cell.angle_alpha   90.00
_cell.angle_beta   90.00
_cell.angle_gamma   90.00
#
_symmetry.space_group_name_H-M   'P 1'
#
loop_
_entity.id
_entity.type
_entity.pdbx_description
1 polymer ?
#
loop_
_entity_poly.entity_id
_entity_poly.type
_entity_poly.pdbx_seq_one_letter_code
_entity_poly.pdbx_strand_id
1 'polypeptide(L)'
;MVVYLEDLDRGDGGSGPDLHHVILGSEGTLGVITEVTIKIFPLPEVKKYGSFVFPTFGHGVDFFREVAKQQCQPASLRLMDNEQFMMGQALKSEVKSFWESLSTKLAKIYLTKWKGFKIEEMVAATIVYEGSAEEVGVQEKKLALIADKYGGLPGGEESGKYGYRLTFAIAYLRDLGMDYSVMGESFELLALIRDCIDCIVSVTGCRL
;
A
#
# COMPACT_ATOMS: atom_id res chain seq x y z
N MET A 1 -8.55 24.89 -27.69
CA MET A 1 -8.62 25.69 -26.46
C MET A 1 -7.37 25.38 -25.67
N VAL A 2 -6.45 26.35 -25.55
CA VAL A 2 -5.26 26.23 -24.69
C VAL A 2 -5.70 26.77 -23.34
N VAL A 3 -5.78 25.92 -22.33
CA VAL A 3 -6.11 26.33 -20.97
C VAL A 3 -4.78 26.54 -20.24
N TYR A 4 -4.48 27.78 -19.89
CA TYR A 4 -3.41 28.12 -18.96
C TYR A 4 -3.95 27.92 -17.54
N LEU A 5 -3.32 27.03 -16.78
CA LEU A 5 -3.58 26.86 -15.34
C LEU A 5 -2.46 27.59 -14.60
N GLU A 6 -2.54 28.92 -14.57
CA GLU A 6 -1.70 29.75 -13.69
C GLU A 6 -2.51 30.10 -12.44
N ASP A 7 -2.04 29.72 -11.26
CA ASP A 7 -2.07 30.68 -10.15
C ASP A 7 -1.06 30.34 -9.04
N LEU A 8 -0.34 31.39 -8.66
CA LEU A 8 0.62 31.50 -7.57
C LEU A 8 -0.19 31.71 -6.29
N ASP A 9 -0.41 30.67 -5.49
CA ASP A 9 -0.71 30.71 -4.05
C ASP A 9 -1.58 31.89 -3.56
N ARG A 10 -2.63 32.27 -4.31
CA ARG A 10 -3.61 33.27 -3.87
C ARG A 10 -4.60 32.54 -2.98
N GLY A 11 -4.26 32.53 -1.70
CA GLY A 11 -5.03 31.88 -0.65
C GLY A 11 -6.53 32.13 -0.76
N ASP A 12 -7.30 31.05 -0.71
CA ASP A 12 -8.72 30.93 -0.38
C ASP A 12 -9.56 32.21 -0.57
N GLY A 13 -9.44 32.82 -1.75
CA GLY A 13 -10.16 34.02 -2.12
C GLY A 13 -11.50 33.59 -2.65
N GLY A 14 -12.58 33.80 -1.89
CA GLY A 14 -13.97 33.44 -2.18
C GLY A 14 -14.54 34.01 -3.49
N SER A 15 -13.95 33.57 -4.62
CA SER A 15 -14.13 34.09 -5.97
C SER A 15 -14.86 33.06 -6.84
N GLY A 16 -15.89 32.42 -6.27
CA GLY A 16 -16.72 31.44 -6.97
C GLY A 16 -16.11 30.04 -7.09
N PRO A 17 -16.71 29.17 -7.92
CA PRO A 17 -16.24 27.79 -8.10
C PRO A 17 -14.84 27.74 -8.72
N ASP A 18 -13.98 26.89 -8.17
CA ASP A 18 -12.64 26.67 -8.70
C ASP A 18 -12.70 25.99 -10.08
N LEU A 19 -12.27 26.72 -11.11
CA LEU A 19 -12.23 26.27 -12.49
C LEU A 19 -11.24 25.11 -12.72
N HIS A 20 -10.26 24.93 -11.84
CA HIS A 20 -9.35 23.79 -11.92
C HIS A 20 -10.12 22.46 -11.80
N HIS A 21 -11.14 22.40 -10.95
CA HIS A 21 -11.99 21.21 -10.80
C HIS A 21 -12.86 20.90 -12.03
N VAL A 22 -13.04 21.84 -12.96
CA VAL A 22 -13.72 21.58 -14.24
C VAL A 22 -12.78 20.90 -15.23
N ILE A 23 -11.49 21.23 -15.18
CA ILE A 23 -10.48 20.69 -16.10
C ILE A 23 -9.94 19.34 -15.61
N LEU A 24 -9.78 19.17 -14.29
CA LEU A 24 -9.37 17.91 -13.68
C LEU A 24 -10.44 16.84 -13.92
N GLY A 25 -10.06 15.70 -14.51
CA GLY A 25 -10.99 14.62 -14.87
C GLY A 25 -11.73 14.84 -16.19
N SER A 26 -11.36 15.85 -17.00
CA SER A 26 -11.96 16.08 -18.31
C SER A 26 -11.62 15.02 -19.38
N GLU A 27 -10.62 14.17 -19.13
CA GLU A 27 -10.21 13.08 -20.02
C GLU A 27 -9.98 13.52 -21.49
N GLY A 28 -9.51 14.76 -21.68
CA GLY A 28 -9.21 15.33 -23.01
C GLY A 28 -10.41 15.93 -23.76
N THR A 29 -11.61 15.91 -23.18
CA THR A 29 -12.83 16.46 -23.81
C THR A 29 -12.85 17.99 -23.85
N LEU A 30 -12.14 18.64 -22.93
CA LEU A 30 -12.12 20.10 -22.77
C LEU A 30 -10.86 20.75 -23.38
N GLY A 31 -9.96 19.98 -23.96
CA GLY A 31 -8.75 20.50 -24.62
C GLY A 31 -7.47 19.85 -24.11
N VAL A 32 -6.35 20.54 -24.34
CA VAL A 32 -5.00 20.05 -24.02
C VAL A 32 -4.38 20.96 -22.97
N ILE A 33 -3.95 20.38 -21.86
CA ILE A 33 -3.17 21.06 -20.83
C ILE A 33 -1.73 21.16 -21.34
N THR A 34 -1.19 22.38 -21.38
CA THR A 34 0.15 22.64 -21.92
C THR A 34 1.17 22.96 -20.83
N GLU A 35 0.73 23.60 -19.75
CA GLU A 35 1.55 24.02 -18.62
C GLU A 35 0.81 23.77 -17.31
N VAL A 36 1.55 23.40 -16.26
CA VAL A 36 1.02 23.17 -14.91
C VAL A 36 2.01 23.67 -13.88
N THR A 37 1.50 24.35 -12.84
CA THR A 37 2.30 24.68 -11.66
C THR A 37 2.02 23.65 -10.58
N ILE A 38 3.04 22.92 -10.14
CA ILE A 38 2.92 21.84 -9.15
C ILE A 38 3.68 22.19 -7.88
N LYS A 39 3.07 21.91 -6.73
CA LYS A 39 3.72 22.04 -5.42
C LYS A 39 4.83 20.99 -5.28
N ILE A 40 6.05 21.46 -5.00
CA ILE A 40 7.21 20.61 -4.71
C ILE A 40 7.54 20.62 -3.22
N PHE A 41 8.19 19.56 -2.75
CA PHE A 41 8.67 19.43 -1.38
C PHE A 41 10.18 19.12 -1.39
N PRO A 42 10.93 19.51 -0.35
CA PRO A 42 12.31 19.07 -0.17
C PRO A 42 12.41 17.54 -0.16
N LEU A 43 13.53 17.00 -0.61
CA LEU A 43 13.78 15.56 -0.51
C LEU A 43 13.82 15.15 0.97
N PRO A 44 13.17 14.04 1.34
CA PRO A 44 13.19 13.57 2.72
C PRO A 44 14.61 13.14 3.11
N GLU A 45 15.02 13.45 4.34
CA GLU A 45 16.31 13.03 4.89
C GLU A 45 16.41 11.50 4.97
N VAL A 46 15.32 10.86 5.41
CA VAL A 46 15.23 9.42 5.59
C VAL A 46 14.03 8.89 4.81
N LYS A 47 14.28 7.82 4.04
CA LYS A 47 13.26 6.97 3.43
C LYS A 47 13.46 5.54 3.93
N LYS A 48 12.49 5.04 4.70
CA LYS A 48 12.57 3.72 5.33
C LYS A 48 11.37 2.86 4.95
N TYR A 49 11.58 1.57 4.76
CA TYR A 49 10.52 0.62 4.48
C TYR A 49 10.17 -0.19 5.73
N GLY A 50 8.91 -0.61 5.83
CA GLY A 50 8.44 -1.47 6.90
C GLY A 50 7.43 -2.46 6.40
N SER A 51 7.16 -3.47 7.22
CA SER A 51 6.03 -4.37 6.99
C SER A 51 5.50 -4.95 8.30
N PHE A 52 4.21 -5.28 8.31
CA PHE A 52 3.56 -6.03 9.37
C PHE A 52 2.84 -7.23 8.76
N VAL A 53 2.75 -8.32 9.51
CA VAL A 53 1.94 -9.50 9.16
C VAL A 53 0.82 -9.61 10.18
N PHE A 54 -0.41 -9.74 9.70
CA PHE A 54 -1.60 -9.89 10.55
C PHE A 54 -2.22 -11.29 10.38
N PRO A 55 -2.98 -11.78 11.39
CA PRO A 55 -3.59 -13.10 11.33
C PRO A 55 -4.64 -13.25 10.23
N THR A 56 -5.45 -12.22 10.01
CA THR A 56 -6.53 -12.20 8.99
C THR A 56 -6.66 -10.81 8.38
N PHE A 57 -7.35 -10.72 7.24
CA PHE A 57 -7.59 -9.44 6.56
C PHE A 57 -8.33 -8.43 7.46
N GLY A 58 -9.30 -8.90 8.25
CA GLY A 58 -10.04 -8.06 9.20
C GLY A 58 -9.15 -7.35 10.23
N HIS A 59 -8.15 -8.04 10.79
CA HIS A 59 -7.18 -7.43 11.70
C HIS A 59 -6.36 -6.33 11.01
N GLY A 60 -5.99 -6.55 9.75
CA GLY A 60 -5.31 -5.54 8.93
C GLY A 60 -6.19 -4.31 8.67
N VAL A 61 -7.47 -4.50 8.34
CA VAL A 61 -8.42 -3.39 8.14
C VAL A 61 -8.62 -2.60 9.42
N ASP A 62 -8.76 -3.25 10.57
CA ASP A 62 -8.89 -2.57 11.87
C ASP A 62 -7.63 -1.78 12.23
N PHE A 63 -6.45 -2.31 11.93
CA PHE A 63 -5.19 -1.57 12.04
C PHE A 63 -5.22 -0.30 11.17
N PHE A 64 -5.61 -0.39 9.90
CA PHE A 64 -5.71 0.77 8.99
C PHE A 64 -6.73 1.78 9.48
N ARG A 65 -7.85 1.30 10.02
CA ARG A 65 -8.91 2.13 10.58
C ARG A 65 -8.41 2.94 11.77
N GLU A 66 -7.65 2.33 12.67
CA GLU A 66 -7.09 3.01 13.83
C GLU A 66 -6.00 4.01 13.41
N VAL A 67 -5.14 3.66 12.45
CA VAL A 67 -4.15 4.59 11.86
C VAL A 67 -4.85 5.81 11.25
N ALA A 68 -5.94 5.60 10.50
CA ALA A 68 -6.73 6.68 9.92
C ALA A 68 -7.39 7.56 10.99
N LYS A 69 -7.96 6.94 12.03
CA LYS A 69 -8.60 7.62 13.16
C LYS A 69 -7.61 8.49 13.95
N GLN A 70 -6.38 8.02 14.13
CA GLN A 70 -5.32 8.76 14.82
C GLN A 70 -4.53 9.72 13.93
N GLN A 71 -4.90 9.83 12.65
CA GLN A 71 -4.25 10.68 11.64
C GLN A 71 -2.72 10.52 11.64
N CYS A 72 -2.23 9.27 11.69
CA CYS A 72 -0.81 8.97 11.71
C CYS A 72 -0.37 8.13 10.52
N GLN A 73 -0.97 8.39 9.36
CA GLN A 73 -0.64 7.72 8.12
C GLN A 73 0.83 7.97 7.76
N PRO A 74 1.60 6.93 7.42
CA PRO A 74 2.93 7.08 6.83
C PRO A 74 2.82 7.53 5.37
N ALA A 75 3.97 7.80 4.74
CA ALA A 75 4.01 8.25 3.34
C ALA A 75 3.30 7.28 2.39
N SER A 76 3.36 5.97 2.66
CA SER A 76 2.49 4.99 2.03
C SER A 76 2.24 3.80 2.95
N LEU A 77 1.01 3.30 2.94
CA LEU A 77 0.55 2.16 3.73
C LEU A 77 -0.40 1.31 2.88
N ARG A 78 -0.07 0.04 2.67
CA ARG A 78 -0.82 -0.86 1.76
C ARG A 78 -1.05 -2.21 2.40
N LEU A 79 -2.30 -2.66 2.44
CA LEU A 79 -2.69 -3.99 2.94
C LEU A 79 -2.88 -4.92 1.74
N MET A 80 -2.20 -6.06 1.76
CA MET A 80 -2.29 -7.10 0.75
C MET A 80 -3.04 -8.29 1.35
N ASP A 81 -3.95 -8.86 0.58
CA ASP A 81 -4.61 -10.12 0.95
C ASP A 81 -3.63 -11.31 0.89
N ASN A 82 -4.13 -12.51 1.20
CA ASN A 82 -3.30 -13.70 1.23
C ASN A 82 -2.75 -14.07 -0.15
N GLU A 83 -3.57 -14.00 -1.21
CA GLU A 83 -3.18 -14.35 -2.57
C GLU A 83 -2.05 -13.43 -3.08
N GLN A 84 -2.19 -12.12 -2.86
CA GLN A 84 -1.15 -11.14 -3.18
C GLN A 84 0.13 -11.36 -2.35
N PHE A 85 -0.02 -11.71 -1.07
CA PHE A 85 1.12 -12.03 -0.21
C PHE A 85 1.86 -13.28 -0.71
N MET A 86 1.14 -14.33 -1.08
CA MET A 86 1.69 -15.58 -1.60
C MET A 86 2.36 -15.37 -2.96
N MET A 87 1.72 -14.61 -3.87
CA MET A 87 2.31 -14.19 -5.14
C MET A 87 3.62 -13.42 -4.92
N GLY A 88 3.63 -12.48 -3.97
CA GLY A 88 4.84 -11.72 -3.63
C GLY A 88 5.96 -12.62 -3.12
N GLN A 89 5.65 -13.64 -2.32
CA GLN A 89 6.62 -14.61 -1.85
C GLN A 89 7.15 -15.52 -2.97
N ALA A 90 6.30 -15.91 -3.93
CA ALA A 90 6.69 -16.73 -5.08
C ALA A 90 7.64 -16.02 -6.05
N LEU A 91 7.52 -14.68 -6.15
CA LEU A 91 8.36 -13.88 -7.04
C LEU A 91 9.77 -13.61 -6.48
N LYS A 92 10.01 -13.82 -5.17
CA LYS A 92 11.34 -13.63 -4.58
C LYS A 92 12.31 -14.65 -5.17
N SER A 93 13.13 -14.21 -6.14
CA SER A 93 14.15 -15.04 -6.78
C SER A 93 15.16 -15.57 -5.74
N GLU A 94 15.29 -16.89 -5.66
CA GLU A 94 16.17 -17.54 -4.70
C GLU A 94 17.67 -17.26 -4.96
N VAL A 95 18.34 -16.57 -4.04
CA VAL A 95 19.77 -16.81 -3.77
C VAL A 95 19.85 -17.51 -2.41
N LYS A 96 19.73 -18.83 -2.43
CA LYS A 96 19.71 -19.68 -1.23
C LYS A 96 21.03 -19.59 -0.46
N SER A 97 21.09 -18.70 0.52
CA SER A 97 22.01 -18.89 1.65
C SER A 97 21.36 -19.79 2.69
N PHE A 98 22.11 -20.76 3.22
CA PHE A 98 21.65 -21.74 4.21
C PHE A 98 20.97 -21.09 5.44
N TRP A 99 21.44 -19.89 5.81
CA TRP A 99 20.91 -19.09 6.92
C TRP A 99 19.51 -18.51 6.68
N GLU A 100 19.15 -18.15 5.46
CA GLU A 100 17.82 -17.62 5.14
C GLU A 100 16.74 -18.71 5.13
N SER A 101 17.10 -19.92 4.68
CA SER A 101 16.24 -21.11 4.76
C SER A 101 15.90 -21.48 6.21
N LEU A 102 16.88 -21.36 7.12
CA LEU A 102 16.68 -21.59 8.55
C LEU A 102 15.77 -20.52 9.17
N SER A 103 16.01 -19.24 8.86
CA SER A 103 15.17 -18.13 9.31
C SER A 103 13.72 -18.27 8.85
N THR A 104 13.51 -18.67 7.59
CA THR A 104 12.17 -18.86 7.01
C THR A 104 11.40 -20.00 7.68
N LYS A 105 12.09 -21.10 8.03
CA LYS A 105 11.49 -22.22 8.77
C LYS A 105 11.15 -21.83 10.21
N LEU A 106 12.02 -21.08 10.89
CA LEU A 106 11.76 -20.60 12.25
C LEU A 106 10.65 -19.56 12.30
N ALA A 107 10.59 -18.65 11.33
CA ALA A 107 9.47 -17.71 11.19
C ALA A 107 8.16 -18.46 10.93
N LYS A 108 8.15 -19.46 10.04
CA LYS A 108 6.97 -20.32 9.82
C LYS A 108 6.56 -21.06 11.09
N ILE A 109 7.50 -21.65 11.83
CA ILE A 109 7.21 -22.34 13.09
C ILE A 109 6.71 -21.36 14.16
N TYR A 110 7.30 -20.17 14.26
CA TYR A 110 6.88 -19.13 15.20
C TYR A 110 5.45 -18.66 14.90
N LEU A 111 5.17 -18.37 13.63
CA LEU A 111 3.85 -17.92 13.17
C LEU A 111 2.79 -19.02 13.36
N THR A 112 3.08 -20.25 12.94
CA THR A 112 2.09 -21.34 12.93
C THR A 112 1.93 -22.06 14.28
N LYS A 113 3.03 -22.41 14.95
CA LYS A 113 3.00 -23.18 16.21
C LYS A 113 2.91 -22.32 17.47
N TRP A 114 3.48 -21.13 17.47
CA TRP A 114 3.53 -20.29 18.69
C TRP A 114 2.51 -19.17 18.67
N LYS A 115 2.23 -18.56 17.51
CA LYS A 115 1.22 -17.51 17.37
C LYS A 115 -0.10 -17.97 16.76
N GLY A 116 -0.15 -19.18 16.19
CA GLY A 116 -1.39 -19.80 15.68
C GLY A 116 -1.92 -19.21 14.37
N PHE A 117 -1.08 -18.51 13.60
CA PHE A 117 -1.49 -17.91 12.33
C PHE A 117 -1.70 -19.02 11.30
N LYS A 118 -2.83 -18.98 10.61
CA LYS A 118 -3.08 -19.86 9.47
C LYS A 118 -2.45 -19.24 8.23
N ILE A 119 -1.70 -20.05 7.50
CA ILE A 119 -0.97 -19.62 6.30
C ILE A 119 -1.93 -19.13 5.22
N GLU A 120 -3.12 -19.73 5.14
CA GLU A 120 -4.15 -19.38 4.14
C GLU A 120 -4.89 -18.06 4.45
N GLU A 121 -4.81 -17.56 5.68
CA GLU A 121 -5.58 -16.38 6.13
C GLU A 121 -4.70 -15.17 6.41
N MET A 122 -3.39 -15.37 6.62
CA MET A 122 -2.48 -14.29 6.96
C MET A 122 -2.36 -13.25 5.85
N VAL A 123 -2.20 -12.00 6.26
CA VAL A 123 -2.11 -10.85 5.35
C VAL A 123 -0.90 -10.00 5.72
N ALA A 124 -0.41 -9.22 4.75
CA ALA A 124 0.75 -8.37 4.96
C ALA A 124 0.43 -6.91 4.67
N ALA A 125 0.84 -6.03 5.58
CA ALA A 125 0.88 -4.60 5.34
C ALA A 125 2.31 -4.17 4.99
N THR A 126 2.46 -3.32 3.97
CA THR A 126 3.75 -2.71 3.60
C THR A 126 3.71 -1.21 3.80
N ILE A 127 4.82 -0.66 4.27
CA ILE A 127 4.93 0.70 4.76
C ILE A 127 6.13 1.39 4.13
N VAL A 128 5.96 2.66 3.77
CA VAL A 128 7.04 3.59 3.47
C VAL A 128 6.93 4.78 4.42
N TYR A 129 8.00 5.04 5.13
CA TYR A 129 8.19 6.22 5.98
C TYR A 129 9.12 7.19 5.26
N GLU A 130 8.76 8.47 5.24
CA GLU A 130 9.57 9.55 4.67
C GLU A 130 9.51 10.76 5.60
N GLY A 131 10.65 11.41 5.83
CA GLY A 131 10.74 12.60 6.69
C GLY A 131 12.14 12.77 7.27
N SER A 132 12.24 13.53 8.36
CA SER A 132 13.43 13.56 9.20
C SER A 132 13.64 12.23 9.95
N ALA A 133 14.86 11.96 10.39
CA ALA A 133 15.16 10.74 11.15
C ALA A 133 14.31 10.63 12.44
N GLU A 134 14.02 11.74 13.11
CA GLU A 134 13.20 11.80 14.31
C GLU A 134 11.73 11.48 14.02
N GLU A 135 11.14 12.14 13.01
CA GLU A 135 9.74 11.91 12.60
C GLU A 135 9.50 10.46 12.20
N VAL A 136 10.40 9.89 11.40
CA VAL A 136 10.33 8.48 10.99
C VAL A 136 10.40 7.56 12.21
N GLY A 137 11.30 7.84 13.16
CA GLY A 137 11.42 7.05 14.39
C GLY A 137 10.18 7.11 15.29
N VAL A 138 9.55 8.28 15.40
CA VAL A 138 8.29 8.45 16.14
C VAL A 138 7.14 7.71 15.43
N GLN A 139 7.06 7.83 14.11
CA GLN A 139 6.01 7.20 13.32
C GLN A 139 6.10 5.68 13.35
N GLU A 140 7.29 5.11 13.23
CA GLU A 140 7.53 3.67 13.31
C GLU A 140 7.09 3.10 14.67
N LYS A 141 7.47 3.76 15.77
CA LYS A 141 7.06 3.36 17.13
C LYS A 141 5.54 3.42 17.27
N LYS A 142 4.91 4.49 16.79
CA LYS A 142 3.45 4.65 16.86
C LYS A 142 2.72 3.56 16.08
N LEU A 143 3.13 3.29 14.84
CA LEU A 143 2.53 2.23 14.03
C LEU A 143 2.78 0.84 14.61
N ALA A 144 3.95 0.58 15.21
CA ALA A 144 4.23 -0.69 15.88
C ALA A 144 3.30 -0.93 17.08
N LEU A 145 3.03 0.10 17.90
CA LEU A 145 2.09 0.01 19.02
C LEU A 145 0.66 -0.26 18.56
N ILE A 146 0.22 0.39 17.47
CA ILE A 146 -1.12 0.14 16.91
C ILE A 146 -1.17 -1.28 16.32
N ALA A 147 -0.13 -1.71 15.59
CA ALA A 147 -0.07 -3.04 14.99
C ALA A 147 -0.17 -4.14 16.07
N ASP A 148 0.58 -4.00 17.18
CA ASP A 148 0.56 -4.97 18.30
C ASP A 148 -0.85 -5.14 18.89
N LYS A 149 -1.62 -4.04 19.04
CA LYS A 149 -3.02 -4.07 19.50
C LYS A 149 -3.94 -4.92 18.63
N TYR A 150 -3.66 -5.01 17.33
CA TYR A 150 -4.43 -5.81 16.36
C TYR A 150 -3.71 -7.11 15.98
N GLY A 151 -2.74 -7.56 16.79
CA GLY A 151 -2.03 -8.82 16.57
C GLY A 151 -1.03 -8.81 15.42
N GLY A 152 -0.63 -7.62 14.95
CA GLY A 152 0.37 -7.43 13.91
C GLY A 152 1.78 -7.75 14.41
N LEU A 153 2.53 -8.50 13.61
CA LEU A 153 3.92 -8.84 13.87
C LEU A 153 4.84 -8.14 12.86
N PRO A 154 6.03 -7.65 13.25
CA PRO A 154 6.95 -7.01 12.32
C PRO A 154 7.43 -8.01 11.26
N GLY A 155 7.23 -7.68 9.98
CA GLY A 155 7.61 -8.50 8.81
C GLY A 155 8.97 -8.15 8.20
N GLY A 156 9.66 -7.15 8.77
CA GLY A 156 10.98 -6.69 8.34
C GLY A 156 10.96 -5.67 7.20
N GLU A 157 12.05 -4.92 7.07
CA GLU A 157 12.21 -3.87 6.05
C GLU A 157 12.29 -4.43 4.63
N GLU A 158 13.00 -5.55 4.43
CA GLU A 158 13.18 -6.17 3.12
C GLU A 158 11.86 -6.65 2.51
N SER A 159 10.95 -7.19 3.32
CA SER A 159 9.58 -7.53 2.88
C SER A 159 8.81 -6.29 2.43
N GLY A 160 8.98 -5.17 3.13
CA GLY A 160 8.44 -3.87 2.73
C GLY A 160 8.97 -3.43 1.37
N LYS A 161 10.31 -3.37 1.21
CA LYS A 161 10.95 -3.00 -0.08
C LYS A 161 10.47 -3.86 -1.24
N TYR A 162 10.39 -5.17 -1.01
CA TYR A 162 9.97 -6.12 -2.02
C TYR A 162 8.52 -5.88 -2.47
N GLY A 163 7.61 -5.63 -1.52
CA GLY A 163 6.22 -5.26 -1.79
C GLY A 163 6.08 -4.04 -2.71
N TYR A 164 6.88 -3.00 -2.49
CA TYR A 164 6.87 -1.81 -3.36
C TYR A 164 7.52 -2.05 -4.72
N ARG A 165 8.55 -2.91 -4.81
CA ARG A 165 9.15 -3.30 -6.10
C ARG A 165 8.17 -4.05 -6.99
N LEU A 166 7.36 -4.94 -6.39
CA LEU A 166 6.33 -5.70 -7.10
C LEU A 166 5.34 -4.79 -7.82
N THR A 167 5.03 -3.62 -7.27
CA THR A 167 4.10 -2.67 -7.91
C THR A 167 4.55 -2.30 -9.34
N PHE A 168 5.86 -2.19 -9.58
CA PHE A 168 6.40 -1.88 -10.90
C PHE A 168 6.56 -3.13 -11.79
N ALA A 169 6.57 -4.33 -11.20
CA ALA A 169 6.75 -5.59 -11.91
C ALA A 169 5.42 -6.17 -12.43
N ILE A 170 4.29 -5.90 -11.77
CA ILE A 170 2.97 -6.49 -12.11
C ILE A 170 2.56 -6.24 -13.56
N ALA A 171 2.88 -5.08 -14.14
CA ALA A 171 2.59 -4.78 -15.54
C ALA A 171 3.28 -5.77 -16.50
N TYR A 172 4.51 -6.19 -16.21
CA TYR A 172 5.24 -7.16 -17.04
C TYR A 172 4.71 -8.60 -16.89
N LEU A 173 4.13 -8.93 -15.73
CA LEU A 173 3.49 -10.23 -15.53
C LEU A 173 2.25 -10.41 -16.40
N ARG A 174 1.59 -9.30 -16.78
CA ARG A 174 0.46 -9.30 -17.71
C ARG A 174 0.88 -9.78 -19.09
N ASP A 175 1.95 -9.21 -19.65
CA ASP A 175 2.48 -9.60 -20.96
C ASP A 175 2.90 -11.07 -20.95
N LEU A 176 3.58 -11.49 -19.88
CA LEU A 176 3.93 -12.91 -19.68
C LEU A 176 2.67 -13.80 -19.64
N GLY A 177 1.63 -13.39 -18.91
CA GLY A 177 0.37 -14.13 -18.87
C GLY A 177 -0.27 -14.29 -20.24
N MET A 178 -0.22 -13.24 -21.07
CA MET A 178 -0.79 -13.26 -22.42
C MET A 178 -0.09 -14.26 -23.34
N ASP A 179 1.23 -14.44 -23.21
CA ASP A 179 1.98 -15.48 -23.93
C ASP A 179 1.48 -16.90 -23.61
N TYR A 180 0.91 -17.09 -22.42
CA TYR A 180 0.33 -18.36 -21.95
C TYR A 180 -1.21 -18.37 -21.99
N SER A 181 -1.83 -17.51 -22.79
CA SER A 181 -3.31 -17.42 -22.91
C SER A 181 -4.03 -17.11 -21.60
N VAL A 182 -3.35 -16.46 -20.66
CA VAL A 182 -3.94 -15.93 -19.41
C VAL A 182 -4.18 -14.44 -19.60
N MET A 183 -5.42 -14.01 -19.41
CA MET A 183 -5.80 -12.59 -19.47
C MET A 183 -6.34 -12.15 -18.12
N GLY A 184 -5.98 -10.95 -17.70
CA GLY A 184 -6.47 -10.30 -16.49
C GLY A 184 -6.25 -8.80 -16.56
N GLU A 185 -7.08 -8.06 -15.82
CA GLU A 185 -7.01 -6.61 -15.71
C GLU A 185 -7.23 -6.20 -14.26
N SER A 186 -6.61 -5.09 -13.84
CA SER A 186 -6.89 -4.51 -12.53
C SER A 186 -8.06 -3.53 -12.62
N PHE A 187 -8.79 -3.39 -11.52
CA PHE A 187 -9.77 -2.32 -11.35
C PHE A 187 -9.77 -1.89 -9.89
N GLU A 188 -10.20 -0.66 -9.63
CA GLU A 188 -10.20 -0.06 -8.32
C GLU A 188 -11.57 0.55 -7.97
N LEU A 189 -11.86 0.62 -6.67
CA LEU A 189 -13.06 1.24 -6.12
C LEU A 189 -12.72 1.98 -4.83
N LEU A 190 -13.45 3.05 -4.55
CA LEU A 190 -13.48 3.69 -3.24
C LEU A 190 -14.71 3.22 -2.45
N ALA A 191 -14.48 2.67 -1.27
CA ALA A 191 -15.53 2.27 -0.34
C ALA A 191 -15.32 2.91 1.02
N LEU A 192 -16.41 3.08 1.79
CA LEU A 192 -16.30 3.45 3.18
C LEU A 192 -15.58 2.34 3.95
N ILE A 193 -14.70 2.71 4.89
CA ILE A 193 -13.89 1.73 5.63
C ILE A 193 -14.73 0.69 6.38
N ARG A 194 -15.97 1.06 6.77
CA ARG A 194 -16.91 0.16 7.44
C ARG A 194 -17.48 -0.93 6.51
N ASP A 195 -17.53 -0.64 5.21
CA ASP A 195 -18.13 -1.48 4.16
C ASP A 195 -17.04 -2.16 3.31
N CYS A 196 -15.76 -1.92 3.61
CA CYS A 196 -14.61 -2.35 2.81
C CYS A 196 -14.55 -3.89 2.67
N ILE A 197 -14.67 -4.62 3.78
CA ILE A 197 -14.60 -6.09 3.76
C ILE A 197 -15.78 -6.66 2.98
N ASP A 198 -17.01 -6.20 3.26
CA ASP A 198 -18.21 -6.67 2.56
C ASP A 198 -18.14 -6.40 1.06
N CYS A 199 -17.60 -5.24 0.67
CA CYS A 199 -17.40 -4.90 -0.72
C CYS A 199 -16.40 -5.86 -1.41
N ILE A 200 -15.26 -6.14 -0.78
CA ILE A 200 -14.28 -7.07 -1.36
C ILE A 200 -14.85 -8.47 -1.46
N VAL A 201 -15.53 -8.97 -0.43
CA VAL A 201 -16.19 -10.30 -0.45
C VAL A 201 -17.25 -10.37 -1.55
N SER A 202 -18.05 -9.31 -1.72
CA SER A 202 -19.08 -9.26 -2.76
C SER A 202 -18.51 -9.26 -4.18
N VAL A 203 -17.35 -8.64 -4.39
CA VAL A 203 -16.71 -8.53 -5.71
C VAL A 203 -15.92 -9.79 -6.05
N THR A 204 -15.17 -10.34 -5.09
CA THR A 204 -14.27 -11.48 -5.30
C THR A 204 -14.99 -12.83 -5.16
N GLY A 205 -16.07 -12.89 -4.40
CA GLY A 205 -16.68 -14.15 -3.97
C GLY A 205 -15.82 -14.96 -2.99
N CYS A 206 -14.65 -14.43 -2.58
CA CYS A 206 -13.71 -15.08 -1.67
C CYS A 206 -14.03 -14.74 -0.21
N ARG A 207 -13.75 -15.68 0.71
CA ARG A 207 -13.78 -15.41 2.16
C ARG A 207 -12.44 -14.82 2.58
N LEU A 208 -12.47 -13.62 3.17
CA LEU A 208 -11.33 -12.87 3.71
C LEU A 208 -11.16 -13.06 5.23
#